data_AF-A0AAV0Y7S7-F1
#
_entry.id   AF-A0AAV0Y7S7-F1
#
_cell.length_a   1.000
_cell.length_b   1.000
_cell.length_c   1.000
_cell.angle_alpha   90.00
_cell.angle_beta   90.00
_cell.angle_gamma   90.00
#
_symmetry.space_group_name_H-M   'P 1'
#
loop_
_entity.id
_entity.type
_entity.pdbx_description
1 polymer ?
#
loop_
_entity_poly.entity_id
_entity_poly.type
_entity_poly.pdbx_seq_one_letter_code
_entity_poly.pdbx_strand_id
1 'polypeptide(L)'
;MSSSQTVSLSGQSSELECNFFPPLEVGSKSEIGLLSIQTYNSIPNVGAGCDTLHIINGSQRVTTKIKIPTGCYEIIALEAKIRELLKDIGVRFFSLSTDNSTLKCTLHCNSEIDLNVDGSIAPLLGFDRRILECDRRHESDRVVKIMNVNTIKVECNLALGSFDNGRQSHTIHEF
;
A
#
# COMPACT_ATOMS: atom_id res chain seq x y z
N MET A 1 16.41 40.20 -14.50
CA MET A 1 16.00 39.61 -13.21
C MET A 1 15.52 38.19 -13.49
N SER A 2 16.10 37.17 -12.87
CA SER A 2 15.54 35.81 -12.94
C SER A 2 14.27 35.80 -12.09
N SER A 3 13.10 35.69 -12.71
CA SER A 3 11.85 35.47 -12.01
C SER A 3 11.70 33.97 -11.76
N SER A 4 11.43 33.58 -10.51
CA SER A 4 11.03 32.22 -10.16
C SER A 4 9.67 32.28 -9.48
N GLN A 5 8.80 31.33 -9.82
CA GLN A 5 7.52 31.12 -9.16
C GLN A 5 7.53 29.72 -8.54
N THR A 6 7.04 29.61 -7.30
CA THR A 6 6.91 28.33 -6.60
C THR A 6 5.43 28.05 -6.39
N VAL A 7 5.02 26.85 -6.78
CA VAL A 7 3.68 26.34 -6.59
C VAL A 7 3.76 25.16 -5.63
N SER A 8 2.89 25.15 -4.62
CA SER A 8 2.74 24.05 -3.68
C SER A 8 1.36 23.43 -3.81
N LEU A 9 1.30 22.11 -3.99
CA LEU A 9 0.06 21.34 -3.94
C LEU A 9 0.06 20.49 -2.67
N SER A 10 -1.10 20.37 -2.03
CA SER A 10 -1.31 19.46 -0.91
C SER A 10 -2.66 18.76 -1.03
N GLY A 11 -2.72 17.51 -0.59
CA GLY A 11 -3.93 16.70 -0.64
C GLY A 11 -3.74 15.35 0.04
N GLN A 12 -4.86 14.68 0.29
CA GLN A 12 -4.91 13.34 0.92
C GLN A 12 -5.29 12.24 -0.09
N SER A 13 -5.50 12.60 -1.36
CA SER A 13 -5.85 11.68 -2.44
C SER A 13 -4.62 10.98 -3.00
N SER A 14 -4.82 9.83 -3.65
CA SER A 14 -3.80 9.14 -4.44
C SER A 14 -3.43 9.88 -5.73
N GLU A 15 -4.31 10.79 -6.18
CA GLU A 15 -4.11 11.67 -7.32
C GLU A 15 -4.18 13.13 -6.85
N LEU A 16 -3.19 13.93 -7.25
CA LEU A 16 -3.09 15.34 -6.89
C LEU A 16 -2.73 16.15 -8.14
N GLU A 17 -3.65 17.03 -8.56
CA GLU A 17 -3.53 17.86 -9.75
C GLU A 17 -3.86 19.33 -9.41
N CYS A 18 -3.25 20.28 -10.11
CA CYS A 18 -3.60 21.69 -10.04
C CYS A 18 -3.58 22.32 -11.44
N ASN A 19 -4.64 23.07 -11.75
CA ASN A 19 -4.80 23.83 -12.98
C ASN A 19 -4.84 25.33 -12.65
N PHE A 20 -4.08 26.14 -13.38
CA PHE A 20 -4.01 27.59 -13.17
C PHE A 20 -4.90 28.34 -14.16
N PHE A 21 -5.75 29.23 -13.64
CA PHE A 21 -6.51 30.20 -14.45
C PHE A 21 -6.47 31.59 -13.77
N PRO A 22 -5.97 32.64 -14.44
CA PRO A 22 -5.38 32.65 -15.78
C PRO A 22 -4.07 31.82 -15.87
N PRO A 23 -3.61 31.44 -17.08
CA PRO A 23 -2.37 30.70 -17.26
C PRO A 23 -1.16 31.40 -16.66
N LEU A 24 -0.17 30.64 -16.22
CA LEU A 24 1.11 31.19 -15.75
C LEU A 24 1.91 31.68 -16.96
N GLU A 25 2.12 33.00 -17.03
CA GLU A 25 2.95 33.63 -18.06
C GLU A 25 4.43 33.30 -17.81
N VAL A 26 5.03 32.55 -18.74
CA VAL A 26 6.44 32.13 -18.68
C VAL A 26 7.18 32.57 -19.94
N GLY A 27 8.48 32.81 -19.84
CA GLY A 27 9.29 33.25 -20.97
C GLY A 27 9.64 32.11 -21.93
N SER A 28 10.22 32.44 -23.09
CA SER A 28 10.65 31.46 -24.10
C SER A 28 11.80 30.54 -23.65
N LYS A 29 12.43 30.83 -22.51
CA LYS A 29 13.50 30.05 -21.89
C LYS A 29 13.13 29.71 -20.44
N SER A 30 11.99 29.07 -20.26
CA SER A 30 11.50 28.67 -18.94
C SER A 30 11.65 27.17 -18.74
N GLU A 31 11.91 26.79 -17.49
CA GLU A 31 12.06 25.40 -17.06
C GLU A 31 11.10 25.16 -15.88
N ILE A 32 10.56 23.95 -15.80
CA ILE A 32 9.82 23.47 -14.64
C ILE A 32 10.64 22.38 -13.95
N GLY A 33 10.66 22.40 -12.63
CA GLY A 33 11.35 21.41 -11.83
C GLY A 33 10.57 21.09 -10.57
N LEU A 34 10.61 19.83 -10.16
CA LEU A 34 10.11 19.42 -8.86
C LEU A 34 11.11 19.88 -7.79
N LEU A 35 10.68 20.80 -6.92
CA LEU A 35 11.53 21.27 -5.82
C LEU A 35 11.47 20.31 -4.61
N SER A 36 10.30 19.77 -4.29
CA SER A 36 10.12 18.87 -3.15
C SER A 36 8.86 18.02 -3.30
N ILE A 37 8.93 16.77 -2.86
CA ILE A 37 7.77 15.91 -2.61
C ILE A 37 7.83 15.43 -1.16
N GLN A 38 6.73 15.62 -0.43
CA GLN A 38 6.59 15.16 0.94
C GLN A 38 5.31 14.33 1.03
N THR A 39 5.46 13.04 1.31
CA THR A 39 4.33 12.13 1.49
C THR A 39 4.27 11.69 2.95
N TYR A 40 3.17 12.01 3.62
CA TYR A 40 2.89 11.57 4.98
C TYR A 40 1.75 10.54 5.04
N ASN A 41 1.31 10.02 3.89
CA ASN A 41 0.20 9.09 3.82
C ASN A 41 0.67 7.66 4.11
N SER A 42 0.15 7.08 5.18
CA SER A 42 0.17 5.63 5.40
C SER A 42 -0.77 4.99 4.39
N ILE A 43 -0.25 4.11 3.54
CA ILE A 43 -1.09 3.38 2.58
C ILE A 43 -1.45 2.03 3.21
N PRO A 44 -2.74 1.77 3.53
CA PRO A 44 -3.12 0.57 4.25
C PRO A 44 -2.76 -0.69 3.45
N ASN A 45 -1.96 -1.57 4.04
CA ASN A 45 -1.63 -2.85 3.44
C ASN A 45 -2.65 -3.92 3.84
N VAL A 46 -3.25 -3.80 5.03
CA VAL A 46 -4.41 -4.59 5.44
C VAL A 46 -5.67 -3.79 5.13
N GLY A 47 -6.61 -4.42 4.40
CA GLY A 47 -7.90 -3.84 4.05
C GLY A 47 -8.85 -4.86 3.43
N ALA A 48 -9.95 -4.36 2.84
CA ALA A 48 -10.99 -5.22 2.28
C ALA A 48 -10.41 -6.25 1.29
N GLY A 49 -10.62 -7.54 1.58
CA GLY A 49 -10.14 -8.65 0.76
C GLY A 49 -8.82 -9.27 1.23
N CYS A 50 -8.13 -8.70 2.22
CA CYS A 50 -6.91 -9.25 2.82
C CYS A 50 -6.82 -9.00 4.34
N ASP A 51 -7.95 -9.04 5.03
CA ASP A 51 -8.09 -8.56 6.41
C ASP A 51 -8.65 -9.60 7.39
N THR A 52 -8.55 -10.89 7.04
CA THR A 52 -9.04 -11.97 7.92
C THR A 52 -8.01 -13.07 8.16
N LEU A 53 -8.03 -13.63 9.36
CA LEU A 53 -7.28 -14.81 9.75
C LEU A 53 -8.26 -15.82 10.33
N HIS A 54 -8.22 -17.07 9.87
CA HIS A 54 -9.18 -18.10 10.29
C HIS A 54 -8.43 -19.18 11.07
N ILE A 55 -8.83 -19.39 12.32
CA ILE A 55 -8.22 -20.38 13.21
C ILE A 55 -9.13 -21.59 13.30
N ILE A 56 -8.59 -22.78 13.09
CA ILE A 56 -9.30 -24.05 13.27
C ILE A 56 -9.00 -24.55 14.69
N ASN A 57 -10.03 -24.60 15.54
CA ASN A 57 -9.90 -24.96 16.96
C ASN A 57 -10.52 -26.32 17.29
N GLY A 58 -9.80 -27.06 18.15
CA GLY A 58 -10.28 -28.26 18.83
C GLY A 58 -10.53 -29.48 17.94
N SER A 59 -10.90 -30.60 18.58
CA SER A 59 -11.16 -31.88 17.91
C SER A 59 -12.34 -31.83 16.92
N GLN A 60 -13.24 -30.86 17.11
CA GLN A 60 -14.42 -30.65 16.25
C GLN A 60 -14.13 -29.76 15.04
N ARG A 61 -12.90 -29.26 14.87
CA ARG A 61 -12.46 -28.43 13.74
C ARG A 61 -13.33 -27.20 13.50
N VAL A 62 -13.76 -26.52 14.56
CA VAL A 62 -14.55 -25.30 14.45
C VAL A 62 -13.65 -24.17 13.95
N THR A 63 -14.06 -23.49 12.89
CA THR A 63 -13.30 -22.38 12.30
C THR A 63 -13.79 -21.04 12.85
N THR A 64 -12.89 -20.32 13.52
CA THR A 64 -13.14 -18.98 14.04
C THR A 64 -12.49 -17.94 13.15
N LYS A 65 -13.30 -17.03 12.61
CA LYS A 65 -12.84 -15.90 11.79
C LYS A 65 -12.44 -14.72 12.67
N ILE A 66 -11.20 -14.25 12.50
CA ILE A 66 -10.69 -13.02 13.11
C ILE A 66 -10.61 -11.94 12.04
N LYS A 67 -11.16 -10.76 12.35
CA LYS A 67 -11.05 -9.57 11.50
C LYS A 67 -9.91 -8.69 12.00
N ILE A 68 -8.94 -8.43 11.13
CA ILE A 68 -7.83 -7.52 11.40
C ILE A 68 -8.29 -6.12 10.96
N PRO A 69 -8.11 -5.08 11.79
CA PRO A 69 -8.48 -3.73 11.40
C PRO A 69 -7.71 -3.27 10.15
N THR A 70 -8.36 -2.47 9.30
CA THR A 70 -7.69 -1.80 8.19
C THR A 70 -6.57 -0.91 8.73
N GLY A 71 -5.39 -0.97 8.11
CA GLY A 71 -4.25 -0.18 8.55
C GLY A 71 -2.98 -0.46 7.77
N CYS A 72 -1.95 0.32 8.07
CA CYS A 72 -0.60 0.17 7.54
C CYS A 72 0.26 -0.48 8.62
N TYR A 73 0.57 -1.76 8.45
CA TYR A 73 1.29 -2.55 9.45
C TYR A 73 2.64 -3.01 8.93
N GLU A 74 3.70 -2.71 9.66
CA GLU A 74 4.94 -3.50 9.60
C GLU A 74 4.68 -4.91 10.14
N ILE A 75 5.49 -5.91 9.77
CA ILE A 75 5.32 -7.30 10.25
C ILE A 75 5.19 -7.38 11.76
N ILE A 76 6.09 -6.70 12.47
CA ILE A 76 6.14 -6.74 13.95
C ILE A 76 4.86 -6.13 14.58
N ALA A 77 4.31 -5.08 13.96
CA ALA A 77 3.07 -4.46 14.40
C ALA A 77 1.86 -5.35 14.07
N LEU A 78 1.86 -5.99 12.89
CA LEU A 78 0.82 -6.94 12.49
C LEU A 78 0.81 -8.16 13.41
N GLU A 79 1.98 -8.69 13.74
CA GLU A 79 2.14 -9.79 14.69
C GLU A 79 1.53 -9.43 16.05
N ALA A 80 1.93 -8.28 16.62
CA ALA A 80 1.41 -7.82 17.90
C ALA A 80 -0.11 -7.65 17.87
N LYS A 81 -0.66 -7.12 16.76
CA LYS A 81 -2.10 -6.93 16.60
C LYS A 81 -2.85 -8.25 16.50
N ILE A 82 -2.34 -9.21 15.72
CA ILE A 82 -2.94 -10.54 15.60
C ILE A 82 -2.89 -11.26 16.95
N ARG A 83 -1.76 -11.21 17.67
CA ARG A 83 -1.64 -11.77 19.03
C ARG A 83 -2.68 -11.20 19.98
N GLU A 84 -2.98 -9.90 19.91
CA GLU A 84 -4.03 -9.27 20.72
C GLU A 84 -5.40 -9.89 20.42
N LEU A 85 -5.78 -9.97 19.14
CA LEU A 85 -7.06 -10.52 18.70
C LEU A 85 -7.23 -12.02 19.01
N LEU A 86 -6.13 -12.74 19.06
CA LEU A 86 -6.10 -14.18 19.33
C LEU A 86 -6.32 -14.55 20.81
N LYS A 87 -6.09 -13.60 21.74
CA LYS A 87 -6.29 -13.83 23.18
C LYS A 87 -7.73 -14.23 23.51
N ASP A 88 -8.69 -13.61 22.84
CA ASP A 88 -10.12 -13.79 23.11
C ASP A 88 -10.63 -15.18 22.71
N ILE A 89 -9.88 -15.91 21.87
CA ILE A 89 -10.29 -17.22 21.35
C ILE A 89 -9.40 -18.38 21.84
N GLY A 90 -8.52 -18.12 22.81
CA GLY A 90 -7.75 -19.16 23.50
C GLY A 90 -6.48 -19.66 22.77
N VAL A 91 -6.04 -18.97 21.71
CA VAL A 91 -4.75 -19.26 21.06
C VAL A 91 -3.61 -18.72 21.94
N ARG A 92 -2.68 -19.61 22.31
CA ARG A 92 -1.65 -19.33 23.32
C ARG A 92 -0.34 -18.84 22.73
N PHE A 93 -0.06 -19.25 21.50
CA PHE A 93 1.18 -18.93 20.80
C PHE A 93 0.87 -18.60 19.34
N PHE A 94 1.35 -17.43 18.94
CA PHE A 94 1.38 -16.99 17.56
C PHE A 94 2.67 -16.19 17.36
N SER A 95 3.39 -16.43 16.28
CA SER A 95 4.51 -15.60 15.87
C SER A 95 4.53 -15.41 14.36
N LEU A 96 4.89 -14.19 13.95
CA LEU A 96 5.04 -13.81 12.57
C LEU A 96 6.33 -12.99 12.45
N SER A 97 7.22 -13.41 11.56
CA SER A 97 8.50 -12.74 11.34
C SER A 97 8.86 -12.74 9.87
N THR A 98 9.73 -11.82 9.43
CA THR A 98 10.33 -11.84 8.09
C THR A 98 11.81 -12.13 8.13
N ASP A 99 12.28 -12.78 7.08
CA ASP A 99 13.70 -12.89 6.78
C ASP A 99 14.09 -11.74 5.85
N ASN A 100 15.02 -10.88 6.27
CA ASN A 100 15.42 -9.71 5.50
C ASN A 100 16.23 -10.04 4.23
N SER A 101 16.78 -11.24 4.13
CA SER A 101 17.53 -11.70 2.96
C SER A 101 16.60 -12.26 1.87
N THR A 102 15.54 -12.96 2.25
CA THR A 102 14.58 -13.57 1.30
C THR A 102 13.30 -12.75 1.12
N LEU A 103 13.02 -11.81 2.03
CA LEU A 103 11.78 -11.03 2.14
C LEU A 103 10.52 -11.90 2.30
N LYS A 104 10.69 -13.17 2.66
CA LYS A 104 9.61 -14.09 2.99
C LYS A 104 9.25 -13.98 4.48
N CYS A 105 8.03 -14.35 4.82
CA CYS A 105 7.63 -14.46 6.23
C CYS A 105 7.62 -15.91 6.71
N THR A 106 7.83 -16.06 8.01
CA THR A 106 7.61 -17.31 8.75
C THR A 106 6.46 -17.08 9.71
N LEU A 107 5.48 -17.98 9.66
CA LEU A 107 4.32 -18.01 10.54
C LEU A 107 4.39 -19.25 11.43
N HIS A 108 4.12 -19.11 12.72
CA HIS A 108 3.98 -20.23 13.63
C HIS A 108 2.85 -19.98 14.63
N CYS A 109 1.98 -20.96 14.82
CA CYS A 109 0.83 -20.87 15.69
C CYS A 109 0.60 -22.22 16.38
N ASN A 110 0.13 -22.23 17.63
CA ASN A 110 -0.25 -23.47 18.32
C ASN A 110 -1.64 -23.99 17.93
N SER A 111 -2.20 -23.48 16.83
CA SER A 111 -3.49 -23.88 16.28
C SER A 111 -3.39 -23.87 14.76
N GLU A 112 -4.22 -24.70 14.12
CA GLU A 112 -4.28 -24.74 12.67
C GLU A 112 -4.83 -23.41 12.12
N ILE A 113 -4.31 -22.98 10.98
CA ILE A 113 -4.74 -21.74 10.32
C ILE A 113 -5.25 -22.07 8.94
N ASP A 114 -6.49 -21.67 8.65
CA ASP A 114 -7.06 -21.80 7.31
C ASP A 114 -6.77 -20.55 6.48
N LEU A 115 -5.92 -20.69 5.47
CA LEU A 115 -5.66 -19.65 4.48
C LEU A 115 -6.44 -19.86 3.17
N ASN A 116 -7.16 -20.98 3.05
CA ASN A 116 -7.95 -21.35 1.86
C ASN A 116 -9.37 -20.78 1.92
N VAL A 117 -9.48 -19.52 2.33
CA VAL A 117 -10.74 -18.78 2.47
C VAL A 117 -10.63 -17.43 1.79
N ASP A 118 -11.75 -16.92 1.29
CA ASP A 118 -11.80 -15.59 0.70
C ASP A 118 -11.61 -14.51 1.78
N GLY A 119 -10.87 -13.45 1.41
CA GLY A 119 -10.53 -12.38 2.34
C GLY A 119 -9.41 -12.71 3.33
N SER A 120 -8.75 -13.87 3.20
CA SER A 120 -7.63 -14.24 4.08
C SER A 120 -6.45 -13.29 3.91
N ILE A 121 -5.65 -13.14 4.96
CA ILE A 121 -4.43 -12.32 4.91
C ILE A 121 -3.28 -12.99 4.13
N ALA A 122 -3.49 -14.21 3.61
CA ALA A 122 -2.48 -14.99 2.91
C ALA A 122 -1.79 -14.25 1.75
N PRO A 123 -2.50 -13.51 0.88
CA PRO A 123 -1.85 -12.79 -0.23
C PRO A 123 -0.89 -11.69 0.23
N LEU A 124 -1.17 -11.07 1.38
CA LEU A 124 -0.29 -10.05 1.98
C LEU A 124 0.95 -10.70 2.57
N LEU A 125 0.80 -11.83 3.25
CA LEU A 125 1.90 -12.58 3.86
C LEU A 125 2.70 -13.43 2.85
N GLY A 126 2.25 -13.52 1.60
CA GLY A 126 2.93 -14.29 0.55
C GLY A 126 2.67 -15.79 0.61
N PHE A 127 1.64 -16.25 1.31
CA PHE A 127 1.24 -17.65 1.33
C PHE A 127 0.26 -17.99 0.20
N ASP A 128 0.39 -19.19 -0.34
CA ASP A 128 -0.63 -19.84 -1.14
C ASP A 128 -1.80 -20.31 -0.27
N ARG A 129 -2.93 -20.58 -0.92
CA ARG A 129 -4.14 -21.06 -0.25
C ARG A 129 -3.94 -22.49 0.23
N ARG A 130 -3.84 -22.66 1.55
CA ARG A 130 -3.72 -23.97 2.22
C ARG A 130 -4.09 -23.86 3.70
N ILE A 131 -4.21 -24.99 4.36
CA ILE A 131 -4.25 -25.05 5.82
C ILE A 131 -2.80 -25.16 6.33
N LEU A 132 -2.44 -24.34 7.31
CA LEU A 132 -1.18 -24.44 8.03
C LEU A 132 -1.38 -25.29 9.28
N GLU A 133 -0.57 -26.33 9.42
CA GLU A 133 -0.59 -27.23 10.57
C GLU A 133 -0.18 -26.52 11.86
N CYS A 134 -0.77 -26.91 12.99
CA CYS A 134 -0.42 -26.37 14.31
C CYS A 134 1.01 -26.77 14.73
N ASP A 135 1.60 -25.98 15.63
CA ASP A 135 2.90 -26.23 16.28
C ASP A 135 4.07 -26.46 15.30
N ARG A 136 3.95 -25.87 14.10
CA ARG A 136 4.98 -25.88 13.05
C ARG A 136 5.24 -24.48 12.53
N ARG A 137 6.49 -24.24 12.14
CA ARG A 137 6.89 -23.04 11.41
C ARG A 137 6.62 -23.25 9.93
N HIS A 138 5.91 -22.30 9.33
CA HIS A 138 5.59 -22.29 7.91
C HIS A 138 6.22 -21.07 7.27
N GLU A 139 7.09 -21.29 6.28
CA GLU A 139 7.60 -20.21 5.44
C GLU A 139 6.59 -19.88 4.33
N SER A 140 6.49 -18.61 3.97
CA SER A 140 5.68 -18.15 2.84
C SER A 140 6.23 -18.63 1.50
N ASP A 141 5.32 -18.90 0.58
CA ASP A 141 5.66 -19.37 -0.77
C ASP A 141 6.30 -18.25 -1.61
N ARG A 142 5.90 -17.00 -1.33
CA ARG A 142 6.31 -15.77 -2.01
C ARG A 142 6.75 -14.70 -1.02
N VAL A 143 7.39 -13.65 -1.54
CA VAL A 143 7.77 -12.47 -0.74
C VAL A 143 6.53 -11.79 -0.16
N VAL A 144 6.69 -11.19 1.02
CA VAL A 144 5.62 -10.44 1.69
C VAL A 144 5.30 -9.16 0.90
N LYS A 145 4.01 -8.85 0.79
CA LYS A 145 3.49 -7.64 0.15
C LYS A 145 3.06 -6.60 1.19
N ILE A 146 4.00 -6.15 2.02
CA ILE A 146 3.74 -5.11 3.02
C ILE A 146 3.54 -3.73 2.40
N MET A 147 4.18 -3.45 1.27
CA MET A 147 3.96 -2.24 0.49
C MET A 147 3.02 -2.57 -0.66
N ASN A 148 1.83 -1.97 -0.67
CA ASN A 148 0.87 -2.10 -1.77
C ASN A 148 1.11 -1.08 -2.89
N VAL A 149 1.98 -0.10 -2.66
CA VAL A 149 2.40 0.89 -3.65
C VAL A 149 3.89 0.74 -3.91
N ASN A 150 4.21 0.42 -5.16
CA ASN A 150 5.57 0.18 -5.60
C ASN A 150 6.22 1.41 -6.28
N THR A 151 5.43 2.44 -6.60
CA THR A 151 5.90 3.60 -7.36
C THR A 151 5.07 4.82 -7.05
N ILE A 152 5.74 5.95 -6.82
CA ILE A 152 5.14 7.28 -6.82
C ILE A 152 5.58 7.94 -8.12
N LYS A 153 4.64 8.22 -9.02
CA LYS A 153 4.92 8.95 -10.27
C LYS A 153 4.68 10.44 -10.02
N VAL A 154 5.68 11.26 -10.31
CA VAL A 154 5.55 12.71 -10.34
C VAL A 154 5.78 13.18 -11.77
N GLU A 155 4.82 13.89 -12.33
CA GLU A 155 4.91 14.46 -13.66
C GLU A 155 4.85 15.98 -13.55
N CYS A 156 5.90 16.65 -14.06
CA CYS A 156 5.92 18.10 -14.23
C CYS A 156 5.94 18.37 -15.73
N ASN A 157 4.89 19.02 -16.23
CA ASN A 157 4.78 19.33 -17.65
C ASN A 157 4.61 20.84 -17.84
N LEU A 158 5.43 21.44 -18.71
CA LEU A 158 5.39 22.87 -19.07
C LEU A 158 4.72 23.12 -20.44
N ALA A 159 4.15 22.09 -21.07
CA ALA A 159 3.52 22.21 -22.38
C ALA A 159 1.99 22.25 -22.27
N LEU A 160 1.40 23.40 -22.57
CA LEU A 160 -0.04 23.50 -22.83
C LEU A 160 -0.32 24.09 -24.21
N GLY A 161 0.52 23.75 -25.20
CA GLY A 161 0.29 24.10 -26.61
C GLY A 161 0.20 25.61 -26.86
N SER A 162 -0.27 25.96 -28.06
CA SER A 162 -0.57 27.35 -28.42
C SER A 162 -1.97 27.70 -27.92
N PHE A 163 -2.25 28.97 -27.64
CA PHE A 163 -3.61 29.44 -27.34
C PHE A 163 -3.94 30.61 -28.26
N ASP A 164 -5.13 30.58 -28.86
CA ASP A 164 -5.70 31.68 -29.63
C ASP A 164 -7.03 32.10 -28.97
N ASN A 165 -7.11 33.35 -28.52
CA ASN A 165 -8.30 33.94 -27.88
C ASN A 165 -8.91 33.08 -26.74
N GLY A 166 -8.06 32.48 -25.91
CA GLY A 166 -8.48 31.64 -24.78
C GLY A 166 -8.91 30.22 -25.16
N ARG A 167 -8.69 29.78 -26.40
CA ARG A 167 -8.91 28.41 -26.87
C ARG A 167 -7.59 27.76 -27.26
N GLN A 168 -7.42 26.49 -26.88
CA GLN A 168 -6.24 25.71 -27.22
C GLN A 168 -6.11 25.60 -28.75
N SER A 169 -4.95 26.00 -29.28
CA SER A 169 -4.56 25.96 -30.68
C SER A 169 -3.42 24.96 -30.88
N HIS A 170 -3.46 24.22 -31.98
CA HIS A 170 -2.46 23.19 -32.31
C HIS A 170 -1.29 23.73 -33.14
N THR A 171 -1.21 25.04 -33.37
CA THR A 171 -0.17 25.63 -34.21
C THR A 171 0.98 26.16 -33.36
N ILE A 172 2.09 25.41 -33.33
CA ILE A 172 3.32 25.80 -32.62
C ILE A 172 4.25 26.62 -33.56
N HIS A 173 4.04 26.54 -34.89
CA HIS A 173 4.76 27.31 -35.91
C HIS A 173 3.89 27.58 -37.15
N GLU A 174 3.92 28.81 -37.66
CA GLU A 174 3.37 29.22 -38.97
C GLU A 174 4.29 30.32 -39.57
N PHE A 175 4.47 30.35 -40.90
CA PHE A 175 5.37 31.25 -41.63
C PHE A 175 4.63 32.45 -42.22
#